data_AF-A0A090MBQ2-F1
#
_entry.id   AF-A0A090MBQ2-F1
#
_cell.length_a   1.000
_cell.length_b   1.000
_cell.length_c   1.000
_cell.angle_alpha   90.00
_cell.angle_beta   90.00
_cell.angle_gamma   90.00
#
_symmetry.space_group_name_H-M   'P 1'
#
loop_
_entity.id
_entity.type
_entity.pdbx_description
1 polymer ?
#
loop_
_entity_poly.entity_id
_entity_poly.type
_entity_poly.pdbx_seq_one_letter_code
_entity_poly.pdbx_strand_id
1 'polypeptide(L)'
;MAATHQQILGTWNRGAGELPLLKITERDQSNLYMDMTFLTEYSTFSVEEHRLEDYKQTRTGSVAASSPRETSNIASAELPKGGRLASLRGKGIEIHVGSEPPSDENTWTLPVKLISQHSEYFKAACLWNMTGKISLPEQDPIVFGLFVEWMYYTTYETFTLEPSPSIHAKCWVLADYLLCNEFKAYAMARLFKDHMNRATLFGSSAISCEDVQYVCSSTAPDSKLREFYMDFVVDHFTDTRMLRGNTAEWDEILQNDPQARLKLLEKMRSRRVSCTKSMEYYVKVNEPQGDSRLRMDVGLAGLSIAEKKTEIATAEHTSNNELSQKTEDFQFSSDALAFVPSPSPKMHTELVHNADGDGNADSMDGVNSVINSGPSPSGIATSNESESEGITE
;
A
#
# COMPACT_ATOMS: atom_id res chain seq x y z
N MET A 1 33.05 -43.18 -20.88
CA MET A 1 32.96 -41.72 -21.07
C MET A 1 31.73 -41.45 -21.91
N ALA A 2 30.66 -40.94 -21.32
CA ALA A 2 29.43 -40.58 -22.04
C ALA A 2 29.53 -39.10 -22.43
N ALA A 3 29.44 -38.79 -23.72
CA ALA A 3 29.43 -37.42 -24.21
C ALA A 3 28.04 -36.82 -23.98
N THR A 4 27.95 -35.82 -23.10
CA THR A 4 26.74 -35.03 -22.88
C THR A 4 26.52 -34.13 -24.10
N HIS A 5 25.57 -34.48 -24.97
CA HIS A 5 25.11 -33.58 -26.02
C HIS A 5 24.27 -32.47 -25.37
N GLN A 6 24.87 -31.31 -25.14
CA GLN A 6 24.11 -30.11 -24.81
C GLN A 6 23.37 -29.64 -26.06
N GLN A 7 22.05 -29.56 -25.97
CA GLN A 7 21.22 -29.04 -27.03
C GLN A 7 21.27 -27.51 -26.95
N ILE A 8 22.12 -26.91 -27.78
CA ILE A 8 22.27 -25.46 -27.89
C ILE A 8 20.99 -24.92 -28.57
N LEU A 9 20.24 -24.05 -27.88
CA LEU A 9 19.08 -23.37 -28.43
C LEU A 9 19.40 -21.88 -28.61
N GLY A 10 19.53 -21.46 -29.88
CA GLY A 10 19.82 -20.08 -30.26
C GLY A 10 21.29 -19.78 -30.51
N THR A 11 21.55 -18.56 -30.97
CA THR A 11 22.88 -18.03 -31.31
C THR A 11 23.68 -17.51 -30.11
N TRP A 12 23.11 -17.64 -28.90
CA TRP A 12 23.64 -17.11 -27.66
C TRP A 12 24.14 -18.23 -26.74
N ASN A 13 25.36 -18.07 -26.19
CA ASN A 13 25.79 -18.91 -25.08
C ASN A 13 25.02 -18.48 -23.82
N ARG A 14 23.89 -19.14 -23.53
CA ARG A 14 23.35 -19.12 -22.17
C ARG A 14 24.26 -20.00 -21.33
N GLY A 15 25.28 -19.41 -20.72
CA GLY A 15 26.17 -20.11 -19.81
C GLY A 15 25.35 -20.86 -18.76
N ALA A 16 25.24 -22.18 -18.91
CA ALA A 16 24.86 -23.06 -17.82
C ALA A 16 26.05 -23.03 -16.84
N GLY A 17 25.76 -22.64 -15.60
CA GLY A 17 26.76 -22.29 -14.62
C GLY A 17 27.80 -23.39 -14.37
N GLU A 18 29.06 -22.99 -14.42
CA GLU A 18 30.15 -23.45 -13.56
C GLU A 18 31.22 -22.36 -13.61
N LEU A 19 31.08 -21.34 -12.76
CA LEU A 19 32.17 -20.41 -12.42
C LEU A 19 32.79 -20.88 -11.10
N PRO A 20 34.12 -21.03 -11.02
CA PRO A 20 34.79 -21.43 -9.79
C PRO A 20 34.69 -20.30 -8.76
N LEU A 21 34.39 -20.70 -7.52
CA LEU A 21 34.35 -19.94 -6.27
C LEU A 21 35.19 -18.63 -6.30
N LEU A 22 34.57 -17.50 -6.60
CA LEU A 22 35.15 -16.18 -6.36
C LEU A 22 34.49 -15.59 -5.10
N LYS A 23 35.30 -15.47 -4.03
CA LYS A 23 34.92 -14.72 -2.81
C LYS A 23 34.65 -13.27 -3.21
N ILE A 24 33.39 -12.87 -3.12
CA ILE A 24 32.98 -11.47 -3.27
C ILE A 24 33.41 -10.75 -1.99
N THR A 25 34.35 -9.82 -2.12
CA THR A 25 34.58 -8.79 -1.11
C THR A 25 33.77 -7.57 -1.54
N GLU A 26 32.83 -7.15 -0.70
CA GLU A 26 32.02 -5.94 -0.88
C GLU A 26 32.90 -4.70 -1.05
N ARG A 27 32.90 -4.13 -2.25
CA ARG A 27 32.91 -2.68 -2.50
C ARG A 27 32.67 -2.43 -3.99
N ASP A 28 31.78 -1.48 -4.25
CA ASP A 28 31.30 -1.00 -5.56
C ASP A 28 30.28 -1.87 -6.31
N GLN A 29 29.00 -1.58 -6.02
CA GLN A 29 27.87 -1.89 -6.90
C GLN A 29 27.73 -0.80 -7.98
N SER A 30 28.54 -0.88 -9.03
CA SER A 30 28.19 -0.23 -10.30
C SER A 30 28.29 -1.24 -11.44
N ASN A 31 27.14 -1.51 -12.07
CA ASN A 31 26.98 -2.20 -13.36
C ASN A 31 27.38 -3.69 -13.42
N LEU A 32 26.56 -4.58 -12.86
CA LEU A 32 26.49 -5.99 -13.26
C LEU A 32 25.70 -6.12 -14.58
N TYR A 33 26.32 -5.78 -15.71
CA TYR A 33 25.84 -6.25 -17.01
C TYR A 33 26.30 -7.70 -17.18
N MET A 34 25.36 -8.62 -17.38
CA MET A 34 25.69 -9.97 -17.85
C MET A 34 26.31 -9.83 -19.24
N ASP A 35 27.60 -10.16 -19.35
CA ASP A 35 28.32 -10.15 -20.62
C ASP A 35 27.78 -11.30 -21.48
N MET A 36 26.85 -10.98 -22.38
CA MET A 36 26.31 -11.94 -23.34
C MET A 36 27.40 -12.25 -24.37
N THR A 37 27.98 -13.44 -24.29
CA THR A 37 28.98 -13.89 -25.26
C THR A 37 28.30 -14.64 -26.41
N PHE A 38 28.71 -14.30 -27.63
CA PHE A 38 28.25 -14.97 -28.83
C PHE A 38 28.93 -16.33 -28.96
N LEU A 39 28.23 -17.30 -29.52
CA LEU A 39 28.87 -18.51 -30.05
C LEU A 39 29.88 -18.09 -31.12
N THR A 40 31.07 -18.69 -31.13
CA THR A 40 32.18 -18.29 -32.03
C THR A 40 31.77 -18.29 -33.50
N GLU A 41 30.82 -19.16 -33.88
CA GLU A 41 30.29 -19.28 -35.25
C GLU A 41 29.40 -18.09 -35.66
N TYR A 42 28.93 -17.31 -34.69
CA TYR A 42 28.04 -16.17 -34.88
C TYR A 42 28.69 -14.84 -34.45
N SER A 43 29.98 -14.82 -34.12
CA SER A 43 30.64 -13.61 -33.59
C SER A 43 30.71 -12.45 -34.58
N THR A 44 30.45 -12.70 -35.87
CA THR A 44 30.41 -11.68 -36.93
C THR A 44 29.00 -11.21 -37.26
N PHE A 45 27.96 -11.78 -36.63
CA PHE A 45 26.59 -11.40 -36.92
C PHE A 45 26.32 -10.02 -36.32
N SER A 46 25.58 -9.20 -37.08
CA SER A 46 24.92 -8.04 -36.51
C SER A 46 23.80 -8.49 -35.56
N VAL A 47 23.37 -7.58 -34.68
CA VAL A 47 22.25 -7.84 -33.74
C VAL A 47 21.00 -8.33 -34.48
N GLU A 48 20.72 -7.80 -35.67
CA GLU A 48 19.54 -8.17 -36.44
C GLU A 48 19.66 -9.55 -37.09
N GLU A 49 20.86 -9.95 -37.49
CA GLU A 49 21.14 -11.31 -37.99
C GLU A 49 21.01 -12.35 -36.87
N HIS A 50 21.44 -12.02 -35.64
CA HIS A 50 21.20 -12.86 -34.46
C HIS A 50 19.70 -13.09 -34.22
N ARG A 51 18.89 -12.02 -34.24
CA ARG A 51 17.43 -12.12 -34.09
C ARG A 51 16.82 -12.97 -35.19
N LEU A 52 17.27 -12.80 -36.43
CA LEU A 52 16.74 -13.54 -37.58
C LEU A 52 17.04 -15.03 -37.48
N GLU A 53 18.24 -15.39 -37.02
CA GLU A 53 18.66 -16.79 -36.92
C GLU A 53 17.96 -17.51 -35.75
N ASP A 54 17.80 -16.85 -34.61
CA ASP A 54 16.99 -17.36 -33.49
C ASP A 54 15.53 -17.60 -33.91
N TYR A 55 14.98 -16.72 -34.75
CA TYR A 55 13.61 -16.83 -35.28
C TYR A 55 13.46 -18.02 -36.24
N LYS A 56 14.49 -18.32 -37.04
CA LYS A 56 14.48 -19.50 -37.92
C LYS A 56 14.47 -20.78 -37.09
N GLN A 57 15.29 -20.86 -36.04
CA GLN A 57 15.39 -22.03 -35.17
C GLN A 57 14.09 -22.31 -34.40
N THR A 58 13.34 -21.27 -34.02
CA THR A 58 12.02 -21.45 -33.40
C THR A 58 10.93 -21.88 -34.39
N ARG A 59 11.10 -21.61 -35.69
CA ARG A 59 10.10 -21.91 -36.72
C ARG A 59 10.28 -23.29 -37.36
N THR A 60 11.49 -23.84 -37.39
CA THR A 60 11.79 -25.15 -37.98
C THR A 60 11.59 -26.32 -37.00
N GLY A 61 10.71 -26.17 -36.00
CA GLY A 61 10.34 -27.21 -35.04
C GLY A 61 10.08 -28.56 -35.70
N SER A 62 11.12 -29.39 -35.74
CA SER A 62 11.08 -30.78 -36.18
C SER A 62 10.27 -31.54 -35.14
N VAL A 63 9.18 -32.16 -35.60
CA VAL A 63 8.36 -33.09 -34.84
C VAL A 63 9.21 -34.35 -34.60
N ALA A 64 10.09 -34.30 -33.60
CA ALA A 64 10.86 -35.44 -33.15
C ALA A 64 10.40 -35.84 -31.74
N ALA A 65 10.03 -37.12 -31.63
CA ALA A 65 9.38 -37.76 -30.50
C ALA A 65 10.01 -37.43 -29.14
N SER A 66 9.18 -36.94 -28.23
CA SER A 66 9.51 -36.80 -26.82
C SER A 66 9.62 -38.19 -26.16
N SER A 67 10.84 -38.49 -25.72
CA SER A 67 11.16 -39.60 -24.81
C SER A 67 10.50 -39.36 -23.44
N PRO A 68 9.92 -40.39 -22.79
CA PRO A 68 9.31 -40.25 -21.48
C PRO A 68 10.41 -40.27 -20.41
N ARG A 69 10.66 -39.12 -19.78
CA ARG A 69 11.39 -39.07 -18.51
C ARG A 69 10.51 -38.47 -17.42
N GLU A 70 10.38 -39.27 -16.38
CA GLU A 70 9.66 -39.05 -15.14
C GLU A 70 9.98 -37.68 -14.55
N THR A 71 8.97 -36.84 -14.45
CA THR A 71 8.98 -35.63 -13.65
C THR A 71 7.99 -35.80 -12.51
N SER A 72 8.54 -35.66 -11.30
CA SER A 72 7.85 -35.67 -10.02
C SER A 72 6.68 -34.69 -9.99
N ASN A 73 5.57 -35.17 -9.43
CA ASN A 73 4.34 -34.47 -9.12
C ASN A 73 4.60 -33.15 -8.37
N ILE A 74 4.64 -32.03 -9.10
CA ILE A 74 4.32 -30.72 -8.56
C ILE A 74 3.02 -30.32 -9.25
N ALA A 75 1.99 -30.14 -8.43
CA ALA A 75 0.63 -29.85 -8.85
C ALA A 75 0.62 -28.72 -9.90
N SER A 76 0.26 -29.10 -11.13
CA SER A 76 0.00 -28.15 -12.21
C SER A 76 -1.22 -27.33 -11.83
N ALA A 77 -0.98 -26.07 -11.47
CA ALA A 77 -2.02 -25.05 -11.51
C ALA A 77 -2.51 -24.96 -12.95
N GLU A 78 -3.75 -25.38 -13.20
CA GLU A 78 -4.38 -25.25 -14.50
C GLU A 78 -4.42 -23.76 -14.89
N LEU A 79 -3.57 -23.38 -15.84
CA LEU A 79 -3.65 -22.05 -16.45
C LEU A 79 -5.04 -21.93 -17.12
N PRO A 80 -5.84 -20.90 -16.83
CA PRO A 80 -7.14 -20.73 -17.46
C PRO A 80 -6.96 -20.41 -18.95
N LYS A 81 -7.01 -21.45 -19.78
CA LYS A 81 -6.85 -21.40 -21.23
C LYS A 81 -8.04 -20.64 -21.84
N GLY A 82 -7.80 -19.41 -22.30
CA GLY A 82 -8.64 -18.71 -23.29
C GLY A 82 -9.55 -17.58 -22.80
N GLY A 83 -9.82 -17.47 -21.50
CA GLY A 83 -10.78 -16.48 -20.97
C GLY A 83 -10.23 -15.05 -20.85
N ARG A 84 -8.96 -14.88 -20.45
CA ARG A 84 -8.41 -13.55 -20.08
C ARG A 84 -8.29 -12.58 -21.26
N LEU A 85 -7.90 -13.03 -22.45
CA LEU A 85 -7.78 -12.13 -23.60
C LEU A 85 -9.15 -11.60 -24.08
N ALA A 86 -10.24 -12.28 -23.72
CA ALA A 86 -11.59 -11.85 -24.06
C ALA A 86 -12.09 -10.70 -23.18
N SER A 87 -11.50 -10.45 -22.00
CA SER A 87 -11.85 -9.30 -21.15
C SER A 87 -11.13 -8.01 -21.58
N LEU A 88 -10.01 -8.13 -22.30
CA LEU A 88 -9.25 -6.98 -22.83
C LEU A 88 -9.87 -6.34 -24.07
N ARG A 89 -10.87 -6.98 -24.67
CA ARG A 89 -11.56 -6.47 -25.86
C ARG A 89 -12.76 -5.61 -25.46
N GLY A 90 -13.02 -4.56 -26.25
CA GLY A 90 -14.25 -3.77 -26.17
C GLY A 90 -14.00 -2.28 -25.94
N LYS A 91 -15.04 -1.59 -25.47
CA LYS A 91 -15.00 -0.15 -25.17
C LYS A 91 -14.04 0.11 -24.00
N GLY A 92 -13.13 1.07 -24.18
CA GLY A 92 -12.32 1.62 -23.10
C GLY A 92 -13.09 2.67 -22.30
N ILE A 93 -12.74 2.83 -21.03
CA ILE A 93 -13.20 3.89 -20.16
C ILE A 93 -12.00 4.61 -19.57
N GLU A 94 -12.09 5.93 -19.44
CA GLU A 94 -11.06 6.75 -18.83
C GLU A 94 -11.35 6.86 -17.33
N ILE A 95 -10.34 6.65 -16.49
CA ILE A 95 -10.44 6.74 -15.03
C ILE A 95 -9.40 7.74 -14.55
N HIS A 96 -9.86 8.79 -13.86
CA HIS A 96 -9.03 9.83 -13.24
C HIS A 96 -8.95 9.57 -11.74
N VAL A 97 -7.74 9.57 -11.18
CA VAL A 97 -7.52 9.29 -9.75
C VAL A 97 -6.75 10.43 -9.10
N GLY A 98 -7.11 10.78 -7.87
CA GLY A 98 -6.50 11.87 -7.12
C GLY A 98 -7.04 13.26 -7.48
N SER A 99 -6.47 14.28 -6.85
CA SER A 99 -6.98 15.66 -6.88
C SER A 99 -7.07 16.26 -8.28
N GLU A 100 -8.07 17.11 -8.49
CA GLU A 100 -8.15 17.96 -9.68
C GLU A 100 -7.11 19.10 -9.64
N PRO A 101 -6.54 19.51 -10.79
CA PRO A 101 -6.85 19.05 -12.14
C PRO A 101 -6.24 17.68 -12.47
N PRO A 102 -6.90 16.88 -13.32
CA PRO A 102 -6.39 15.57 -13.73
C PRO A 102 -5.02 15.75 -14.40
N SER A 103 -4.04 15.01 -13.90
CA SER A 103 -2.74 14.81 -14.57
C SER A 103 -2.84 13.59 -15.49
N ASP A 104 -2.17 13.63 -16.64
CA ASP A 104 -2.05 12.49 -17.54
C ASP A 104 -1.43 11.26 -16.82
N GLU A 105 -0.55 11.51 -15.84
CA GLU A 105 0.09 10.47 -15.02
C GLU A 105 -0.89 9.75 -14.08
N ASN A 106 -2.03 10.39 -13.75
CA ASN A 106 -3.06 9.84 -12.87
C ASN A 106 -4.32 9.43 -13.66
N THR A 107 -4.16 9.14 -14.95
CA THR A 107 -5.24 8.78 -15.85
C THR A 107 -4.99 7.39 -16.45
N TRP A 108 -5.97 6.50 -16.32
CA TRP A 108 -5.93 5.17 -16.92
C TRP A 108 -7.04 4.99 -17.94
N THR A 109 -6.72 4.40 -19.08
CA THR A 109 -7.73 3.91 -20.03
C THR A 109 -7.84 2.40 -19.94
N LEU A 110 -8.94 1.90 -19.39
CA LEU A 110 -9.13 0.47 -19.12
C LEU A 110 -10.35 -0.09 -19.87
N PRO A 111 -10.31 -1.36 -20.35
CA PRO A 111 -11.48 -1.99 -20.95
C PRO A 111 -12.62 -2.13 -19.93
N VAL A 112 -13.82 -1.67 -20.30
CA VAL A 112 -15.03 -1.74 -19.45
C VAL A 112 -15.28 -3.17 -18.95
N LYS A 113 -15.10 -4.15 -19.83
CA LYS A 113 -15.32 -5.57 -19.51
C LYS A 113 -14.32 -6.09 -18.46
N LEU A 114 -13.07 -5.64 -18.52
CA LEU A 114 -12.04 -6.02 -17.56
C LEU A 114 -12.39 -5.49 -16.16
N ILE A 115 -12.60 -4.18 -16.03
CA ILE A 115 -12.83 -3.57 -14.71
C ILE A 115 -14.18 -4.00 -14.10
N SER A 116 -15.21 -4.19 -14.93
CA SER A 116 -16.53 -4.64 -14.47
C SER A 116 -16.52 -6.09 -14.00
N GLN A 117 -15.55 -6.90 -14.46
CA GLN A 117 -15.39 -8.27 -14.00
C GLN A 117 -14.81 -8.33 -12.58
N HIS A 118 -13.93 -7.40 -12.22
CA HIS A 118 -13.23 -7.41 -10.95
C HIS A 118 -13.90 -6.54 -9.88
N SER A 119 -14.68 -5.53 -10.26
CA SER A 119 -15.25 -4.55 -9.32
C SER A 119 -16.73 -4.33 -9.59
N GLU A 120 -17.56 -4.63 -8.60
CA GLU A 120 -19.00 -4.34 -8.66
C GLU A 120 -19.26 -2.83 -8.66
N TYR A 121 -18.39 -2.03 -8.03
CA TYR A 121 -18.42 -0.56 -8.15
C TYR A 121 -18.26 -0.12 -9.61
N PHE A 122 -17.21 -0.57 -10.30
CA PHE A 122 -16.97 -0.17 -11.69
C PHE A 122 -18.03 -0.73 -12.64
N LYS A 123 -18.54 -1.93 -12.37
CA LYS A 123 -19.65 -2.51 -13.13
C LYS A 123 -20.89 -1.63 -13.06
N ALA A 124 -21.25 -1.13 -11.87
CA ALA A 124 -22.36 -0.18 -11.71
C ALA A 124 -22.02 1.18 -12.35
N ALA A 125 -20.84 1.74 -12.09
CA ALA A 125 -20.42 3.03 -12.63
C ALA A 125 -20.40 3.05 -14.16
N CYS A 126 -19.95 1.97 -14.81
CA CYS A 126 -19.94 1.85 -16.27
C CYS A 126 -21.33 1.79 -16.90
N LEU A 127 -22.36 1.34 -16.16
CA LEU A 127 -23.74 1.33 -16.65
C LEU A 127 -24.36 2.72 -16.69
N TRP A 128 -24.00 3.57 -15.72
CA TRP A 128 -24.58 4.91 -15.58
C TRP A 128 -23.73 6.00 -16.24
N ASN A 129 -22.47 5.70 -16.53
CA ASN A 129 -21.56 6.66 -17.11
C ASN A 129 -21.63 6.69 -18.65
N MET A 130 -22.38 7.67 -19.17
CA MET A 130 -22.46 7.91 -20.61
C MET A 130 -21.22 8.64 -21.17
N THR A 131 -20.52 9.45 -20.37
CA THR A 131 -19.36 10.24 -20.83
C THR A 131 -18.13 9.39 -21.07
N GLY A 132 -18.07 8.19 -20.46
CA GLY A 132 -16.91 7.31 -20.55
C GLY A 132 -15.73 7.77 -19.70
N LYS A 133 -15.98 8.61 -18.67
CA LYS A 133 -14.97 9.09 -17.73
C LYS A 133 -15.41 8.92 -16.27
N ILE A 134 -14.65 8.20 -15.46
CA ILE A 134 -14.92 8.01 -14.02
C ILE A 134 -13.85 8.76 -13.23
N SER A 135 -14.25 9.57 -12.25
CA SER A 135 -13.32 10.30 -11.38
C SER A 135 -13.32 9.70 -9.97
N LEU A 136 -12.13 9.56 -9.38
CA LEU A 136 -11.85 9.05 -8.04
C LEU A 136 -10.93 10.05 -7.29
N PRO A 137 -11.44 11.25 -6.94
CA PRO A 137 -10.59 12.35 -6.49
C PRO A 137 -9.91 12.12 -5.13
N GLU A 138 -10.52 11.33 -4.26
CA GLU A 138 -10.03 11.06 -2.91
C GLU A 138 -9.08 9.87 -2.83
N GLN A 139 -8.86 9.17 -3.96
CA GLN A 139 -8.08 7.94 -3.98
C GLN A 139 -6.63 8.23 -4.39
N ASP A 140 -5.72 7.42 -3.85
CA ASP A 140 -4.29 7.52 -4.12
C ASP A 140 -3.96 6.89 -5.50
N PRO A 141 -3.40 7.66 -6.45
CA PRO A 141 -3.01 7.16 -7.78
C PRO A 141 -2.07 5.95 -7.73
N ILE A 142 -1.16 5.90 -6.76
CA ILE A 142 -0.19 4.80 -6.61
C ILE A 142 -0.93 3.51 -6.23
N VAL A 143 -1.83 3.59 -5.25
CA VAL A 143 -2.64 2.46 -4.78
C VAL A 143 -3.56 1.96 -5.89
N PHE A 144 -4.13 2.88 -6.69
CA PHE A 144 -4.92 2.50 -7.86
C PHE A 144 -4.07 1.82 -8.94
N GLY A 145 -2.84 2.29 -9.18
CA GLY A 145 -1.88 1.63 -10.06
C GLY A 145 -1.64 0.16 -9.68
N LEU A 146 -1.49 -0.13 -8.38
CA LEU A 146 -1.35 -1.50 -7.87
C LEU A 146 -2.61 -2.35 -8.08
N PHE A 147 -3.80 -1.73 -7.98
CA PHE A 147 -5.05 -2.42 -8.35
C PHE A 147 -5.08 -2.77 -9.84
N VAL A 148 -4.64 -1.86 -10.71
CA VAL A 148 -4.53 -2.11 -12.16
C VAL A 148 -3.54 -3.25 -12.43
N GLU A 149 -2.35 -3.19 -11.85
CA GLU A 149 -1.35 -4.26 -11.95
C GLU A 149 -1.93 -5.60 -11.52
N TRP A 150 -2.59 -5.64 -10.36
CA TRP A 150 -3.27 -6.83 -9.86
C TRP A 150 -4.35 -7.35 -10.80
N MET A 151 -5.17 -6.49 -11.42
CA MET A 151 -6.19 -6.95 -12.38
C MET A 151 -5.57 -7.68 -13.58
N TYR A 152 -4.41 -7.22 -14.06
CA TYR A 152 -3.73 -7.82 -15.20
C TYR A 152 -2.97 -9.09 -14.81
N TYR A 153 -2.23 -9.06 -13.70
CA TYR A 153 -1.26 -10.10 -13.34
C TYR A 153 -1.71 -10.99 -12.18
N THR A 154 -2.83 -10.69 -11.54
CA THR A 154 -3.32 -11.33 -10.30
C THR A 154 -2.33 -11.26 -9.13
N THR A 155 -1.38 -10.34 -9.23
CA THR A 155 -0.35 -10.03 -8.25
C THR A 155 0.06 -8.57 -8.46
N TYR A 156 0.58 -7.94 -7.42
CA TYR A 156 1.28 -6.66 -7.55
C TYR A 156 2.58 -6.71 -6.76
N GLU A 157 3.59 -6.00 -7.25
CA GLU A 157 4.88 -5.87 -6.57
C GLU A 157 5.03 -4.50 -5.91
N THR A 158 5.69 -4.48 -4.76
CA THR A 158 5.94 -3.27 -3.99
C THR A 158 7.44 -3.04 -3.97
N PHE A 159 7.92 -2.06 -4.76
CA PHE A 159 9.36 -1.79 -4.89
C PHE A 159 9.87 -0.69 -3.96
N THR A 160 8.96 -0.02 -3.23
CA THR A 160 9.32 1.07 -2.32
C THR A 160 9.59 0.55 -0.92
N LEU A 161 10.66 1.03 -0.25
CA LEU A 161 10.76 0.95 1.21
C LEU A 161 9.50 1.60 1.79
N GLU A 162 8.59 0.80 2.35
CA GLU A 162 7.25 1.27 2.71
C GLU A 162 7.33 2.45 3.69
N PRO A 163 6.84 3.64 3.29
CA PRO A 163 6.43 4.64 4.28
C PRO A 163 5.19 4.10 5.00
N SER A 164 5.11 4.37 6.30
CA SER A 164 3.85 4.27 7.03
C SER A 164 2.84 5.27 6.43
N PRO A 165 1.56 4.90 6.21
CA PRO A 165 0.98 3.59 6.51
C PRO A 165 1.20 2.54 5.40
N SER A 166 1.20 1.25 5.77
CA SER A 166 1.44 0.10 4.87
C SER A 166 0.65 0.18 3.56
N ILE A 167 1.33 -0.07 2.43
CA ILE A 167 0.72 -0.06 1.11
C ILE A 167 -0.34 -1.16 0.99
N HIS A 168 -0.13 -2.29 1.65
CA HIS A 168 -1.09 -3.40 1.65
C HIS A 168 -2.38 -3.03 2.41
N ALA A 169 -2.28 -2.26 3.49
CA ALA A 169 -3.46 -1.71 4.17
C ALA A 169 -4.22 -0.71 3.28
N LYS A 170 -3.50 0.17 2.59
CA LYS A 170 -4.11 1.10 1.61
C LYS A 170 -4.81 0.37 0.46
N CYS A 171 -4.17 -0.65 -0.11
CA CYS A 171 -4.77 -1.50 -1.14
C CYS A 171 -6.04 -2.20 -0.63
N TRP A 172 -6.05 -2.67 0.61
CA TRP A 172 -7.23 -3.27 1.22
C TRP A 172 -8.39 -2.27 1.33
N VAL A 173 -8.12 -1.04 1.78
CA VAL A 173 -9.13 0.04 1.88
C VAL A 173 -9.69 0.37 0.50
N LEU A 174 -8.83 0.55 -0.51
CA LEU A 174 -9.26 0.77 -1.89
C LEU A 174 -10.11 -0.41 -2.41
N ALA A 175 -9.71 -1.64 -2.13
CA ALA A 175 -10.46 -2.82 -2.54
C ALA A 175 -11.87 -2.87 -1.94
N ASP A 176 -12.01 -2.46 -0.67
CA ASP A 176 -13.31 -2.36 -0.01
C ASP A 176 -14.18 -1.28 -0.66
N TYR A 177 -13.62 -0.10 -0.94
CA TYR A 177 -14.29 0.98 -1.66
C TYR A 177 -14.76 0.53 -3.06
N LEU A 178 -13.89 -0.15 -3.81
CA LEU A 178 -14.19 -0.66 -5.16
C LEU A 178 -15.07 -1.91 -5.17
N LEU A 179 -15.48 -2.42 -4.00
CA LEU A 179 -16.24 -3.66 -3.86
C LEU A 179 -15.56 -4.86 -4.56
N CYS A 180 -14.23 -4.92 -4.48
CA CYS A 180 -13.40 -5.96 -5.10
C CYS A 180 -12.89 -6.95 -4.04
N ASN A 181 -13.68 -7.98 -3.75
CA ASN A 181 -13.38 -8.95 -2.69
C ASN A 181 -12.08 -9.74 -2.94
N GLU A 182 -11.77 -10.06 -4.19
CA GLU A 182 -10.55 -10.80 -4.55
C GLU A 182 -9.28 -9.97 -4.29
N PHE A 183 -9.30 -8.68 -4.66
CA PHE A 183 -8.18 -7.78 -4.36
C PHE A 183 -8.04 -7.52 -2.87
N LYS A 184 -9.17 -7.38 -2.17
CA LYS A 184 -9.24 -7.23 -0.71
C LYS A 184 -8.62 -8.43 0.02
N ALA A 185 -8.98 -9.65 -0.41
CA ALA A 185 -8.41 -10.90 0.09
C ALA A 185 -6.90 -10.98 -0.18
N TYR A 186 -6.47 -10.64 -1.39
CA TYR A 186 -5.05 -10.62 -1.76
C TYR A 186 -4.25 -9.61 -0.92
N ALA A 187 -4.74 -8.39 -0.76
CA ALA A 187 -4.10 -7.35 0.04
C ALA A 187 -3.98 -7.76 1.52
N MET A 188 -5.03 -8.37 2.10
CA MET A 188 -4.98 -8.91 3.46
C MET A 188 -3.93 -10.03 3.61
N ALA A 189 -3.85 -10.94 2.64
CA ALA A 189 -2.87 -12.03 2.69
C ALA A 189 -1.43 -11.52 2.61
N ARG A 190 -1.17 -10.50 1.77
CA ARG A 190 0.11 -9.79 1.70
C ARG A 190 0.46 -9.11 3.01
N LEU A 191 -0.46 -8.32 3.55
CA LEU A 191 -0.31 -7.63 4.83
C LEU A 191 0.01 -8.60 5.97
N PHE A 192 -0.75 -9.69 6.07
CA PHE A 192 -0.55 -10.72 7.09
C PHE A 192 0.85 -11.34 6.96
N LYS A 193 1.28 -11.68 5.74
CA LYS A 193 2.60 -12.26 5.47
C LYS A 193 3.72 -11.30 5.90
N ASP A 194 3.59 -10.01 5.63
CA ASP A 194 4.65 -9.04 5.90
C ASP A 194 4.83 -8.78 7.40
N HIS A 195 3.75 -8.79 8.18
CA HIS A 195 3.82 -8.60 9.63
C HIS A 195 4.03 -9.88 10.45
N MET A 196 3.55 -11.04 9.96
CA MET A 196 3.67 -12.32 10.69
C MET A 196 4.92 -13.11 10.34
N ASN A 197 5.44 -12.98 9.12
CA ASN A 197 6.58 -13.78 8.69
C ASN A 197 7.89 -13.12 9.14
N ARG A 198 8.48 -13.64 10.22
CA ARG A 198 9.78 -13.21 10.75
C ARG A 198 10.97 -13.54 9.85
N ALA A 199 10.77 -14.35 8.80
CA ALA A 199 11.84 -14.84 7.93
C ALA A 199 12.13 -13.94 6.73
N THR A 200 11.46 -12.80 6.57
CA THR A 200 11.83 -11.84 5.52
C THR A 200 13.22 -11.28 5.81
N LEU A 201 14.11 -11.29 4.81
CA LEU A 201 15.50 -10.82 4.90
C LEU A 201 15.64 -9.36 5.39
N PHE A 202 14.54 -8.59 5.35
CA PHE A 202 14.44 -7.21 5.79
C PHE A 202 13.73 -7.03 7.15
N GLY A 203 13.43 -8.14 7.85
CA GLY A 203 12.65 -8.16 9.09
C GLY A 203 11.15 -8.04 8.85
N SER A 204 10.34 -8.51 9.81
CA SER A 204 8.91 -8.16 9.82
C SER A 204 8.78 -6.65 9.99
N SER A 205 8.02 -5.99 9.11
CA SER A 205 7.72 -4.57 9.24
C SER A 205 6.95 -4.37 10.55
N ALA A 206 7.53 -3.62 11.48
CA ALA A 206 6.86 -3.28 12.73
C ALA A 206 5.64 -2.39 12.42
N ILE A 207 4.51 -2.66 13.06
CA ILE A 207 3.30 -1.85 12.94
C ILE A 207 3.49 -0.56 13.74
N SER A 208 3.28 0.59 13.09
CA SER A 208 3.35 1.89 13.73
C SER A 208 1.98 2.37 14.25
N CYS A 209 1.98 3.37 15.15
CA CYS A 209 0.76 4.08 15.54
C CYS A 209 0.02 4.67 14.34
N GLU A 210 0.76 5.22 13.37
CA GLU A 210 0.22 5.81 12.13
C GLU A 210 -0.53 4.78 11.28
N ASP A 211 -0.03 3.55 11.17
CA ASP A 211 -0.72 2.46 10.49
C ASP A 211 -2.10 2.19 11.13
N VAL A 212 -2.13 2.10 12.45
CA VAL A 212 -3.36 1.79 13.20
C VAL A 212 -4.33 2.96 13.12
N GLN A 213 -3.85 4.19 13.23
CA GLN A 213 -4.66 5.40 13.06
C GLN A 213 -5.27 5.47 11.67
N TYR A 214 -4.49 5.22 10.62
CA TYR A 214 -4.97 5.17 9.24
C TYR A 214 -6.08 4.12 9.07
N VAL A 215 -5.89 2.90 9.58
CA VAL A 215 -6.91 1.86 9.50
C VAL A 215 -8.16 2.25 10.29
N CYS A 216 -8.00 2.88 11.45
CA CYS A 216 -9.12 3.34 12.27
C CYS A 216 -9.88 4.53 11.65
N SER A 217 -9.24 5.36 10.84
CA SER A 217 -9.93 6.46 10.15
C SER A 217 -10.54 6.02 8.82
N SER A 218 -9.98 4.99 8.18
CA SER A 218 -10.32 4.62 6.80
C SER A 218 -11.22 3.38 6.66
N THR A 219 -11.61 2.74 7.77
CA THR A 219 -12.44 1.51 7.73
C THR A 219 -13.59 1.55 8.71
N ALA A 220 -14.58 0.66 8.54
CA ALA A 220 -15.62 0.46 9.55
C ALA A 220 -15.05 -0.23 10.82
N PRO A 221 -15.66 -0.03 12.01
CA PRO A 221 -15.24 -0.66 13.27
C PRO A 221 -15.22 -2.20 13.24
N ASP A 222 -16.08 -2.82 12.44
CA ASP A 222 -16.23 -4.27 12.26
C ASP A 222 -15.42 -4.82 11.07
N SER A 223 -14.57 -3.98 10.46
CA SER A 223 -13.76 -4.39 9.33
C SER A 223 -12.68 -5.39 9.74
N LYS A 224 -12.41 -6.39 8.87
CA LYS A 224 -11.36 -7.38 9.12
C LYS A 224 -9.97 -6.76 9.18
N LEU A 225 -9.74 -5.64 8.49
CA LEU A 225 -8.48 -4.90 8.56
C LEU A 225 -8.27 -4.32 9.94
N ARG A 226 -9.27 -3.60 10.49
CA ARG A 226 -9.18 -3.05 11.85
C ARG A 226 -9.05 -4.15 12.90
N GLU A 227 -9.83 -5.22 12.76
CA GLU A 227 -9.74 -6.38 13.65
C GLU A 227 -8.32 -6.99 13.67
N PHE A 228 -7.70 -7.18 12.49
CA PHE A 228 -6.34 -7.68 12.37
C PHE A 228 -5.32 -6.77 13.09
N TYR A 229 -5.32 -5.47 12.81
CA TYR A 229 -4.39 -4.53 13.43
C TYR A 229 -4.55 -4.49 14.95
N MET A 230 -5.78 -4.45 15.46
CA MET A 230 -6.03 -4.43 16.91
C MET A 230 -5.65 -5.74 17.59
N ASP A 231 -5.96 -6.89 16.98
CA ASP A 231 -5.55 -8.20 17.50
C ASP A 231 -4.02 -8.31 17.53
N PHE A 232 -3.32 -7.82 16.50
CA PHE A 232 -1.85 -7.76 16.44
C PHE A 232 -1.27 -6.85 17.53
N VAL A 233 -1.80 -5.64 17.70
CA VAL A 233 -1.36 -4.68 18.73
C VAL A 233 -1.51 -5.27 20.11
N VAL A 234 -2.68 -5.85 20.41
CA VAL A 234 -2.90 -6.58 21.66
C VAL A 234 -1.87 -7.68 21.82
N ASP A 235 -1.59 -8.42 20.74
CA ASP A 235 -0.70 -9.56 20.82
C ASP A 235 0.76 -9.22 21.10
N HIS A 236 1.20 -8.08 20.58
CA HIS A 236 2.59 -7.66 20.57
C HIS A 236 2.84 -6.38 21.38
N PHE A 237 1.91 -5.96 22.23
CA PHE A 237 1.96 -4.69 22.98
C PHE A 237 3.28 -4.44 23.72
N THR A 238 3.92 -5.51 24.22
CA THR A 238 5.20 -5.41 24.95
C THR A 238 6.45 -5.62 24.08
N ASP A 239 6.31 -5.96 22.79
CA ASP A 239 7.44 -6.22 21.87
C ASP A 239 7.68 -4.99 20.98
N THR A 240 8.62 -4.14 21.40
CA THR A 240 9.01 -2.92 20.69
C THR A 240 9.65 -3.17 19.32
N ARG A 241 9.96 -4.42 18.97
CA ARG A 241 10.42 -4.78 17.62
C ARG A 241 9.26 -5.01 16.66
N MET A 242 8.07 -5.31 17.19
CA MET A 242 6.86 -5.57 16.41
C MET A 242 5.97 -4.33 16.35
N LEU A 243 6.06 -3.43 17.34
CA LEU A 243 5.29 -2.20 17.42
C LEU A 243 6.21 -0.96 17.51
N ARG A 244 5.97 0.03 16.66
CA ARG A 244 6.65 1.33 16.66
C ARG A 244 5.72 2.42 17.19
N GLY A 245 6.24 3.28 18.05
CA GLY A 245 5.50 4.39 18.65
C GLY A 245 5.83 4.54 20.13
N ASN A 246 5.41 5.64 20.72
CA ASN A 246 5.58 5.91 22.14
C ASN A 246 4.33 5.53 22.96
N THR A 247 4.48 5.45 24.28
CA THR A 247 3.39 5.02 25.18
C THR A 247 2.16 5.93 25.11
N ALA A 248 2.34 7.23 24.89
CA ALA A 248 1.22 8.18 24.84
C ALA A 248 0.37 8.00 23.57
N GLU A 249 1.01 7.79 22.42
CA GLU A 249 0.33 7.49 21.15
C GLU A 249 -0.48 6.18 21.26
N TRP A 250 0.11 5.14 21.84
CA TRP A 250 -0.59 3.87 22.05
C TRP A 250 -1.74 3.98 23.05
N ASP A 251 -1.58 4.77 24.12
CA ASP A 251 -2.65 5.03 25.08
C ASP A 251 -3.83 5.74 24.40
N GLU A 252 -3.58 6.76 23.57
CA GLU A 252 -4.63 7.45 22.81
C GLU A 252 -5.39 6.49 21.88
N ILE A 253 -4.68 5.65 21.13
CA ILE A 253 -5.29 4.64 20.24
C ILE A 253 -6.19 3.69 21.04
N LEU A 254 -5.71 3.18 22.17
CA LEU A 254 -6.45 2.24 23.02
C LEU A 254 -7.61 2.90 23.78
N GLN A 255 -7.54 4.19 24.07
CA GLN A 255 -8.68 4.93 24.61
C GLN A 255 -9.82 5.06 23.61
N ASN A 256 -9.48 5.24 22.32
CA ASN A 256 -10.44 5.33 21.23
C ASN A 256 -11.05 3.97 20.82
N ASP A 257 -10.45 2.85 21.22
CA ASP A 257 -10.99 1.50 20.99
C ASP A 257 -11.14 0.71 22.31
N PRO A 258 -12.30 0.81 22.98
CA PRO A 258 -12.56 0.09 24.22
C PRO A 258 -12.45 -1.42 24.10
N GLN A 259 -12.73 -2.00 22.92
CA GLN A 259 -12.67 -3.45 22.71
C GLN A 259 -11.21 -3.92 22.67
N ALA A 260 -10.35 -3.20 21.95
CA ALA A 260 -8.91 -3.47 21.94
C ALA A 260 -8.31 -3.35 23.36
N ARG A 261 -8.70 -2.30 24.11
CA ARG A 261 -8.26 -2.12 25.50
C ARG A 261 -8.70 -3.26 26.41
N LEU A 262 -9.95 -3.72 26.31
CA LEU A 262 -10.44 -4.85 27.10
C LEU A 262 -9.67 -6.14 26.76
N LYS A 263 -9.47 -6.43 25.48
CA LYS A 263 -8.66 -7.57 25.02
C LYS A 263 -7.23 -7.50 25.55
N LEU A 264 -6.61 -6.32 25.57
CA LEU A 264 -5.27 -6.13 26.13
C LEU A 264 -5.22 -6.45 27.62
N LEU A 265 -6.16 -5.92 28.41
CA LEU A 265 -6.25 -6.20 29.84
C LEU A 265 -6.50 -7.68 30.12
N GLU A 266 -7.36 -8.32 29.33
CA GLU A 266 -7.60 -9.76 29.42
C GLU A 266 -6.33 -10.56 29.12
N LYS A 267 -5.60 -10.21 28.05
CA LYS A 267 -4.34 -10.85 27.69
C LYS A 267 -3.27 -10.69 28.79
N MET A 268 -3.19 -9.52 29.41
CA MET A 268 -2.27 -9.29 30.53
C MET A 268 -2.61 -10.14 31.76
N ARG A 269 -3.90 -10.44 31.98
CA ARG A 269 -4.35 -11.34 33.06
C ARG A 269 -4.17 -12.82 32.70
N SER A 270 -4.35 -13.15 31.42
CA SER A 270 -4.36 -14.50 30.88
C SER A 270 -3.28 -14.64 29.81
N ARG A 271 -2.03 -14.89 30.23
CA ARG A 271 -0.83 -14.94 29.37
C ARG A 271 -0.87 -16.01 28.25
N ARG A 272 -1.95 -16.77 28.10
CA ARG A 272 -2.04 -17.97 27.25
C ARG A 272 -2.86 -17.80 25.97
N VAL A 273 -3.54 -16.68 25.76
CA VAL A 273 -4.42 -16.51 24.59
C VAL A 273 -3.79 -15.52 23.62
N SER A 274 -3.56 -15.96 22.38
CA SER A 274 -3.26 -15.09 21.25
C SER A 274 -4.57 -14.55 20.69
N CYS A 275 -4.63 -13.24 20.48
CA CYS A 275 -5.76 -12.56 19.89
C CYS A 275 -5.73 -12.63 18.35
N THR A 276 -4.53 -12.65 17.76
CA THR A 276 -4.32 -12.74 16.31
C THR A 276 -4.79 -14.09 15.82
N LYS A 277 -5.72 -14.06 14.87
CA LYS A 277 -6.34 -15.25 14.27
C LYS A 277 -5.56 -15.69 13.04
N SER A 278 -5.96 -16.82 12.45
CA SER A 278 -5.32 -17.31 11.23
C SER A 278 -5.58 -16.39 10.04
N MET A 279 -4.73 -16.46 9.02
CA MET A 279 -4.88 -15.68 7.79
C MET A 279 -6.25 -15.91 7.14
N GLU A 280 -6.74 -17.14 7.14
CA GLU A 280 -8.04 -17.51 6.57
C GLU A 280 -9.20 -16.82 7.28
N TYR A 281 -9.04 -16.48 8.56
CA TYR A 281 -10.07 -15.74 9.30
C TYR A 281 -10.19 -14.30 8.80
N TYR A 282 -9.07 -13.62 8.58
CA TYR A 282 -9.07 -12.21 8.15
C TYR A 282 -9.35 -12.04 6.65
N VAL A 283 -9.02 -13.04 5.84
CA VAL A 283 -9.29 -13.06 4.39
C VAL A 283 -10.75 -13.38 4.07
N LYS A 284 -11.46 -14.10 4.96
CA LYS A 284 -12.88 -14.41 4.74
C LYS A 284 -13.67 -13.13 4.51
N VAL A 285 -14.36 -13.10 3.37
CA VAL A 285 -15.30 -12.04 3.03
C VAL A 285 -16.35 -12.01 4.13
N ASN A 286 -16.48 -10.88 4.82
CA ASN A 286 -17.61 -10.66 5.69
C ASN A 286 -18.86 -10.85 4.83
N GLU A 287 -19.65 -11.90 5.11
CA GLU A 287 -21.01 -11.92 4.61
C GLU A 287 -21.64 -10.60 5.02
N PRO A 288 -22.38 -9.93 4.11
CA PRO A 288 -22.92 -8.61 4.38
C PRO A 288 -23.88 -8.70 5.57
N GLN A 289 -23.36 -8.48 6.77
CA GLN A 289 -24.13 -8.23 7.97
C GLN A 289 -24.72 -6.84 7.82
N GLY A 290 -25.85 -6.79 7.10
CA GLY A 290 -26.98 -5.85 7.22
C GLY A 290 -26.78 -4.33 7.20
N ASP A 291 -25.69 -3.79 7.73
CA ASP A 291 -25.66 -2.42 8.27
C ASP A 291 -24.34 -1.68 8.07
N SER A 292 -23.46 -2.11 7.15
CA SER A 292 -22.32 -1.29 6.75
C SER A 292 -22.84 0.01 6.10
N ARG A 293 -23.00 1.05 6.92
CA ARG A 293 -23.48 2.41 6.58
C ARG A 293 -22.72 3.09 5.45
N LEU A 294 -21.61 2.51 4.98
CA LEU A 294 -20.89 2.94 3.79
C LEU A 294 -21.43 2.38 2.46
N ARG A 295 -22.41 1.46 2.48
CA ARG A 295 -22.99 0.91 1.24
C ARG A 295 -24.12 1.74 0.61
N MET A 296 -24.67 2.75 1.30
CA MET A 296 -25.81 3.52 0.76
C MET A 296 -25.61 5.03 0.65
N ASP A 297 -24.51 5.61 1.17
CA ASP A 297 -24.13 6.99 0.81
C ASP A 297 -23.38 7.07 -0.53
N VAL A 298 -23.18 5.94 -1.22
CA VAL A 298 -23.08 5.89 -2.69
C VAL A 298 -24.46 6.14 -3.35
N GLY A 299 -25.38 6.79 -2.65
CA GLY A 299 -26.44 7.56 -3.27
C GLY A 299 -25.82 8.74 -3.99
N LEU A 300 -25.59 8.60 -5.30
CA LEU A 300 -25.72 9.66 -6.30
C LEU A 300 -24.87 10.96 -6.17
N ALA A 301 -24.14 11.22 -5.08
CA ALA A 301 -23.54 12.53 -4.84
C ALA A 301 -22.40 12.85 -5.81
N GLY A 302 -21.66 11.85 -6.28
CA GLY A 302 -20.67 12.01 -7.35
C GLY A 302 -21.23 11.99 -8.78
N LEU A 303 -22.48 11.53 -8.97
CA LEU A 303 -23.13 11.47 -10.29
C LEU A 303 -24.12 12.64 -10.51
N SER A 304 -24.56 13.33 -9.46
CA SER A 304 -25.47 14.47 -9.54
C SER A 304 -24.78 15.81 -9.88
N ILE A 305 -23.44 15.88 -9.90
CA ILE A 305 -22.73 17.15 -10.15
C ILE A 305 -22.72 17.50 -11.65
N ALA A 306 -22.96 16.54 -12.55
CA ALA A 306 -22.91 16.78 -14.00
C ALA A 306 -24.21 17.35 -14.61
N GLU A 307 -25.37 17.27 -13.95
CA GLU A 307 -26.64 17.74 -14.56
C GLU A 307 -26.96 19.22 -14.32
N LYS A 308 -26.24 19.92 -13.42
CA LYS A 308 -26.61 21.30 -13.04
C LYS A 308 -25.88 22.42 -13.80
N LYS A 309 -25.18 22.13 -14.90
CA LYS A 309 -24.38 23.13 -15.64
C LYS A 309 -24.76 23.34 -17.12
N THR A 310 -25.97 22.95 -17.54
CA THR A 310 -26.45 23.12 -18.93
C THR A 310 -27.86 23.71 -19.07
N GLU A 311 -28.28 24.59 -18.15
CA GLU A 311 -29.54 25.35 -18.29
C GLU A 311 -29.37 26.88 -18.27
N ILE A 312 -28.14 27.41 -18.41
CA ILE A 312 -27.90 28.86 -18.53
C ILE A 312 -27.06 29.14 -19.79
N ALA A 313 -27.57 28.80 -20.97
CA ALA A 313 -27.02 29.29 -22.24
C ALA A 313 -27.98 29.15 -23.43
N THR A 314 -29.30 29.33 -23.24
CA THR A 314 -30.23 29.36 -24.39
C THR A 314 -31.43 30.26 -24.13
N ALA A 315 -31.20 31.53 -23.80
CA ALA A 315 -32.29 32.50 -23.74
C ALA A 315 -31.85 33.96 -23.99
N GLU A 316 -30.91 34.23 -24.91
CA GLU A 316 -30.69 35.62 -25.37
C GLU A 316 -30.40 35.67 -26.88
N HIS A 317 -31.46 35.49 -27.66
CA HIS A 317 -31.59 36.15 -28.95
C HIS A 317 -33.07 36.15 -29.31
N THR A 318 -33.73 37.31 -29.14
CA THR A 318 -34.64 37.97 -30.09
C THR A 318 -35.41 39.05 -29.32
N SER A 319 -35.14 40.33 -29.62
CA SER A 319 -36.14 41.39 -29.85
C SER A 319 -35.56 42.77 -29.50
N ASN A 320 -35.13 43.47 -30.54
CA ASN A 320 -35.01 44.93 -30.53
C ASN A 320 -36.42 45.53 -30.58
N ASN A 321 -36.70 46.58 -29.81
CA ASN A 321 -36.80 47.97 -30.32
C ASN A 321 -37.84 48.83 -29.57
N GLU A 322 -37.42 50.07 -29.34
CA GLU A 322 -38.18 51.34 -29.28
C GLU A 322 -38.97 51.80 -28.03
N LEU A 323 -38.37 52.83 -27.40
CA LEU A 323 -38.89 54.21 -27.29
C LEU A 323 -39.94 54.54 -26.21
N SER A 324 -39.53 55.28 -25.18
CA SER A 324 -39.88 56.71 -24.97
C SER A 324 -39.95 57.12 -23.50
N GLN A 325 -39.15 58.15 -23.17
CA GLN A 325 -39.35 59.26 -22.22
C GLN A 325 -40.41 59.13 -21.11
N LYS A 326 -39.99 59.31 -19.84
CA LYS A 326 -40.29 60.55 -19.08
C LYS A 326 -39.66 60.58 -17.69
N THR A 327 -39.06 61.73 -17.43
CA THR A 327 -38.72 62.36 -16.16
C THR A 327 -39.91 62.41 -15.18
N GLU A 328 -39.68 62.18 -13.88
CA GLU A 328 -39.94 63.15 -12.80
C GLU A 328 -39.64 62.58 -11.40
N ASP A 329 -39.16 63.48 -10.57
CA ASP A 329 -38.70 63.34 -9.19
C ASP A 329 -39.82 62.92 -8.22
N PHE A 330 -39.49 62.15 -7.18
CA PHE A 330 -40.06 62.36 -5.84
C PHE A 330 -39.14 61.79 -4.75
N GLN A 331 -38.93 62.63 -3.74
CA GLN A 331 -38.00 62.50 -2.63
C GLN A 331 -38.76 62.12 -1.34
N PHE A 332 -38.06 61.43 -0.42
CA PHE A 332 -38.37 61.14 0.99
C PHE A 332 -39.48 60.11 1.33
N SER A 333 -39.12 59.00 2.00
CA SER A 333 -38.93 58.98 3.46
C SER A 333 -38.39 57.64 3.97
N SER A 334 -37.72 57.76 5.12
CA SER A 334 -37.19 56.76 6.07
C SER A 334 -37.97 55.46 6.26
N ASP A 335 -37.27 54.33 6.33
CA ASP A 335 -36.97 53.69 7.63
C ASP A 335 -35.96 52.53 7.47
N ALA A 336 -34.95 52.58 8.35
CA ALA A 336 -33.86 51.64 8.44
C ALA A 336 -34.19 50.58 9.51
N LEU A 337 -33.94 49.31 9.21
CA LEU A 337 -33.67 48.29 10.22
C LEU A 337 -32.38 47.57 9.87
N ALA A 338 -31.33 47.96 10.59
CA ALA A 338 -30.02 47.34 10.59
C ALA A 338 -30.10 46.01 11.35
N PHE A 339 -29.68 44.94 10.69
CA PHE A 339 -29.48 43.62 11.29
C PHE A 339 -28.09 43.62 11.95
N VAL A 340 -28.06 43.63 13.29
CA VAL A 340 -26.84 43.51 14.10
C VAL A 340 -26.62 42.03 14.43
N PRO A 341 -25.39 41.49 14.24
CA PRO A 341 -25.06 40.11 14.59
C PRO A 341 -24.84 39.95 16.11
N SER A 342 -25.39 38.89 16.68
CA SER A 342 -25.23 38.53 18.10
C SER A 342 -23.79 38.04 18.41
N PRO A 343 -23.26 38.33 19.62
CA PRO A 343 -21.87 38.05 19.96
C PRO A 343 -21.65 36.66 20.56
N SER A 344 -20.43 36.16 20.35
CA SER A 344 -19.83 34.97 20.97
C SER A 344 -19.74 35.08 22.50
N PRO A 345 -19.86 33.98 23.26
CA PRO A 345 -19.61 33.99 24.69
C PRO A 345 -18.10 33.79 25.00
N LYS A 346 -17.53 34.69 25.81
CA LYS A 346 -16.22 34.55 26.43
C LYS A 346 -16.33 34.56 27.96
N MET A 347 -15.67 33.57 28.54
CA MET A 347 -14.94 33.56 29.81
C MET A 347 -15.74 33.59 31.13
N HIS A 348 -15.64 32.48 31.88
CA HIS A 348 -15.53 32.53 33.33
C HIS A 348 -14.12 32.03 33.69
N THR A 349 -13.25 32.97 34.03
CA THR A 349 -11.98 32.74 34.72
C THR A 349 -12.26 33.00 36.19
N GLU A 350 -12.19 31.96 37.03
CA GLU A 350 -12.28 32.11 38.48
C GLU A 350 -10.86 32.07 39.06
N LEU A 351 -10.49 33.20 39.65
CA LEU A 351 -9.22 33.49 40.30
C LEU A 351 -9.52 33.53 41.80
N VAL A 352 -9.00 32.56 42.56
CA VAL A 352 -8.99 32.62 44.03
C VAL A 352 -7.55 32.75 44.50
N HIS A 353 -7.36 33.80 45.31
CA HIS A 353 -6.12 34.24 45.90
C HIS A 353 -5.79 33.50 47.21
N ASN A 354 -4.49 33.30 47.42
CA ASN A 354 -3.71 33.32 48.67
C ASN A 354 -3.71 32.09 49.61
N ALA A 355 -2.51 31.54 49.80
CA ALA A 355 -1.85 31.54 51.12
C ALA A 355 -0.33 31.37 50.97
N ASP A 356 0.38 32.13 51.79
CA ASP A 356 1.82 32.30 51.89
C ASP A 356 2.56 31.06 52.44
N GLY A 357 3.86 31.00 52.17
CA GLY A 357 4.78 30.01 52.72
C GLY A 357 6.23 30.30 52.37
N ASP A 358 6.79 31.31 53.02
CA ASP A 358 8.22 31.67 53.09
C ASP A 358 9.10 30.50 53.55
N GLY A 359 10.35 30.45 53.04
CA GLY A 359 11.39 29.58 53.61
C GLY A 359 12.69 29.50 52.80
N ASN A 360 13.57 30.49 52.98
CA ASN A 360 15.05 30.49 52.97
C ASN A 360 15.83 29.41 52.17
N ALA A 361 16.67 29.78 51.21
CA ALA A 361 18.04 30.35 51.34
C ALA A 361 19.13 29.31 51.64
N ASP A 362 20.04 29.12 50.68
CA ASP A 362 21.51 29.06 50.79
C ASP A 362 22.10 28.25 49.62
N SER A 363 22.86 28.88 48.71
CA SER A 363 24.29 29.21 48.84
C SER A 363 25.19 28.02 48.49
N MET A 364 25.82 28.05 47.31
CA MET A 364 27.27 28.23 47.18
C MET A 364 27.74 28.05 45.72
N ASP A 365 28.52 29.05 45.30
CA ASP A 365 29.48 29.04 44.21
C ASP A 365 30.51 27.91 44.32
N GLY A 366 31.13 27.50 43.20
CA GLY A 366 32.30 26.64 43.30
C GLY A 366 32.89 26.03 42.02
N VAL A 367 33.39 26.87 41.11
CA VAL A 367 34.74 26.80 40.50
C VAL A 367 35.29 25.45 39.95
N ASN A 368 35.61 25.50 38.63
CA ASN A 368 36.72 24.89 37.87
C ASN A 368 37.51 23.69 38.43
N SER A 369 37.69 22.66 37.58
CA SER A 369 38.99 21.98 37.45
C SER A 369 39.10 21.18 36.14
N VAL A 370 40.04 21.61 35.30
CA VAL A 370 40.61 20.91 34.15
C VAL A 370 41.72 20.00 34.65
N ILE A 371 41.66 18.69 34.40
CA ILE A 371 42.85 17.82 34.42
C ILE A 371 42.74 16.76 33.32
N ASN A 372 43.59 16.90 32.30
CA ASN A 372 44.07 15.83 31.43
C ASN A 372 44.96 14.86 32.23
N SER A 373 44.81 13.55 32.06
CA SER A 373 45.89 12.56 32.23
C SER A 373 45.51 11.27 31.52
N GLY A 374 46.47 10.75 30.75
CA GLY A 374 46.33 9.69 29.75
C GLY A 374 46.33 8.24 30.28
N PRO A 375 46.61 7.27 29.40
CA PRO A 375 46.16 5.89 29.53
C PRO A 375 47.17 4.99 30.24
N SER A 376 46.68 3.93 30.88
CA SER A 376 47.48 2.79 31.32
C SER A 376 46.84 1.49 30.83
N PRO A 377 47.62 0.59 30.20
CA PRO A 377 47.20 -0.76 29.86
C PRO A 377 47.65 -1.74 30.95
N SER A 378 46.76 -2.64 31.37
CA SER A 378 47.11 -3.80 32.19
C SER A 378 46.52 -5.06 31.56
N GLY A 379 47.43 -5.96 31.18
CA GLY A 379 47.13 -7.26 30.62
C GLY A 379 46.50 -8.20 31.64
N ILE A 380 45.78 -9.20 31.12
CA ILE A 380 45.36 -10.38 31.86
C ILE A 380 45.72 -11.60 30.99
N ALA A 381 46.74 -12.32 31.44
CA ALA A 381 46.93 -13.72 31.12
C ALA A 381 46.07 -14.55 32.07
N THR A 382 45.25 -15.45 31.55
CA THR A 382 44.81 -16.64 32.28
C THR A 382 44.81 -17.82 31.32
N SER A 383 45.80 -18.68 31.54
CA SER A 383 45.82 -20.08 31.17
C SER A 383 44.67 -20.80 31.88
N ASN A 384 44.01 -21.73 31.22
CA ASN A 384 43.42 -22.90 31.88
C ASN A 384 43.45 -24.08 30.91
N GLU A 385 44.28 -25.05 31.27
CA GLU A 385 44.26 -26.43 30.82
C GLU A 385 43.02 -27.15 31.36
N SER A 386 42.50 -28.13 30.60
CA SER A 386 41.80 -29.37 31.02
C SER A 386 41.15 -29.93 29.74
N GLU A 387 41.75 -30.90 29.04
CA GLU A 387 41.71 -32.36 29.28
C GLU A 387 40.64 -33.10 28.44
N SER A 388 41.05 -34.26 27.92
CA SER A 388 40.27 -35.39 27.34
C SER A 388 39.61 -35.11 25.98
N GLU A 389 39.57 -35.99 24.97
CA GLU A 389 39.72 -37.44 24.77
C GLU A 389 40.41 -37.62 23.39
N GLY A 390 41.20 -38.64 23.03
CA GLY A 390 40.96 -40.08 23.10
C GLY A 390 40.48 -40.63 21.73
N ILE A 391 41.26 -41.55 21.13
CA ILE A 391 40.86 -42.59 20.13
C ILE A 391 40.73 -42.03 18.69
N THR A 392 41.29 -42.53 17.57
CA THR A 392 41.74 -43.81 16.93
C THR A 392 42.46 -43.36 15.63
N GLU A 393 43.32 -44.06 14.89
CA GLU A 393 43.82 -45.43 14.74
C GLU A 393 45.18 -45.31 14.02
#